data_AF-A0A3C0I889-F1
#
_entry.id   AF-A0A3C0I889-F1
#
_cell.length_a   1.000
_cell.length_b   1.000
_cell.length_c   1.000
_cell.angle_alpha   90.00
_cell.angle_beta   90.00
_cell.angle_gamma   90.00
#
_symmetry.space_group_name_H-M   'P 1'
#
loop_
_entity.id
_entity.type
_entity.pdbx_description
1 polymer ?
#
loop_
_entity_poly.entity_id
_entity_poly.type
_entity_poly.pdbx_seq_one_letter_code
_entity_poly.pdbx_strand_id
1 'polypeptide(L)'
;VLEIHLNDERQHNCRVRVNLLGQVDELALHLKTFMATHQEAMTQGDTEAKNLVEVKVTNAINQVKKLQEQWVVTIPGNRRIEREFWQTFRSACDEVFNYRKQQQEALKKEIQSYLESKIDLCKQVETLANLEGDAIKTAPSQVKTLKQEWKKIRLDGNKSKAGPLRKKAKATEAVEDRFDKACRQVDRAYQAQLVAERREQLDRLKQKSDFCVELEQADTLARQEAQDDPEWLNVVQAAWDQLPKLDDVDLETAIEQRFQEAYRALATGESNISKEALTNKETLCIRIEILLGIDSPPEAAQARLAYQVSRLSAAMGGEERKIVDKQTEVEEIERNWYLSAAPSDQTARLEKRFRQICEMFYSQAQH
;
A
#
# COMPACT_ATOMS: atom_id res chain seq x y z
N VAL A 1 -50.01 32.98 64.98
CA VAL A 1 -49.80 31.53 64.76
C VAL A 1 -49.30 31.24 63.34
N LEU A 2 -50.06 31.58 62.28
CA LEU A 2 -49.62 31.36 60.89
C LEU A 2 -48.29 32.06 60.55
N GLU A 3 -48.11 33.33 60.90
CA GLU A 3 -46.84 34.05 60.66
C GLU A 3 -45.65 33.45 61.42
N ILE A 4 -45.89 32.92 62.62
CA ILE A 4 -44.87 32.23 63.42
C ILE A 4 -44.45 30.95 62.69
N HIS A 5 -45.43 30.16 62.25
CA HIS A 5 -45.17 28.92 61.50
C HIS A 5 -44.44 29.19 60.17
N LEU A 6 -44.83 30.23 59.42
CA LEU A 6 -44.14 30.65 58.20
C LEU A 6 -42.70 31.10 58.47
N ASN A 7 -42.45 31.75 59.60
CA ASN A 7 -41.11 32.18 60.00
C ASN A 7 -40.22 30.98 60.41
N ASP A 8 -40.78 30.03 61.14
CA ASP A 8 -40.11 28.79 61.54
C ASP A 8 -39.71 27.94 60.31
N GLU A 9 -40.62 27.80 59.35
CA GLU A 9 -40.37 27.12 58.07
C GLU A 9 -39.30 27.84 57.23
N ARG A 10 -39.29 29.18 57.20
CA ARG A 10 -38.21 29.95 56.54
C ARG A 10 -36.86 29.74 57.21
N GLN A 11 -36.82 29.72 58.55
CA GLN A 11 -35.58 29.42 59.30
C GLN A 11 -35.12 27.99 59.06
N HIS A 12 -36.05 27.03 59.02
CA HIS A 12 -35.76 25.64 58.67
C HIS A 12 -35.15 25.54 57.28
N ASN A 13 -35.76 26.16 56.26
CA ASN A 13 -35.24 26.20 54.89
C ASN A 13 -33.83 26.82 54.81
N CYS A 14 -33.58 27.90 55.55
CA CYS A 14 -32.23 28.48 55.62
C CYS A 14 -31.22 27.50 56.22
N ARG A 15 -31.56 26.80 57.32
CA ARG A 15 -30.67 25.81 57.94
C ARG A 15 -30.39 24.63 57.00
N VAL A 16 -31.41 24.13 56.31
CA VAL A 16 -31.27 23.05 55.32
C VAL A 16 -30.35 23.49 54.18
N ARG A 17 -30.55 24.69 53.61
CA ARG A 17 -29.70 25.23 52.53
C ARG A 17 -28.25 25.41 52.95
N VAL A 18 -27.99 25.93 54.16
CA VAL A 18 -26.63 26.06 54.70
C VAL A 18 -25.98 24.69 54.90
N ASN A 19 -26.73 23.69 55.36
CA ASN A 19 -26.23 22.33 55.50
C ASN A 19 -25.89 21.71 54.13
N LEU A 20 -26.79 21.82 53.15
CA LEU A 20 -26.56 21.35 51.78
C LEU A 20 -25.33 21.99 51.14
N LEU A 21 -25.12 23.30 51.36
CA LEU A 21 -23.91 24.00 50.93
C LEU A 21 -22.66 23.39 51.55
N GLY A 22 -22.62 23.24 52.88
CA GLY A 22 -21.48 22.66 53.58
C GLY A 22 -21.16 21.24 53.11
N GLN A 23 -22.18 20.42 52.84
CA GLN A 23 -22.01 19.06 52.33
C GLN A 23 -21.42 19.04 50.90
N VAL A 24 -21.86 19.93 50.01
CA VAL A 24 -21.29 20.02 48.66
C VAL A 24 -19.87 20.56 48.69
N ASP A 25 -19.58 21.56 49.53
CA ASP A 25 -18.24 22.14 49.68
C ASP A 25 -17.25 21.10 50.23
N GLU A 26 -17.64 20.34 51.25
CA GLU A 26 -16.83 19.26 51.81
C GLU A 26 -16.56 18.17 50.75
N LEU A 27 -17.58 17.80 50.00
CA LEU A 27 -17.47 16.81 48.93
C LEU A 27 -16.54 17.30 47.80
N ALA A 28 -16.67 18.57 47.39
CA ALA A 28 -15.81 19.19 46.38
C ALA A 28 -14.36 19.23 46.87
N LEU A 29 -14.12 19.61 48.13
CA LEU A 29 -12.79 19.65 48.74
C LEU A 29 -12.16 18.26 48.82
N HIS A 30 -12.92 17.25 49.26
CA HIS A 30 -12.47 15.86 49.31
C HIS A 30 -12.12 15.32 47.92
N LEU A 31 -12.95 15.61 46.91
CA LEU A 31 -12.67 15.21 45.54
C LEU A 31 -11.42 15.90 45.01
N LYS A 32 -11.26 17.21 45.25
CA LYS A 32 -10.09 17.99 44.83
C LYS A 32 -8.80 17.46 45.45
N THR A 33 -8.79 17.21 46.75
CA THR A 33 -7.64 16.65 47.46
C THR A 33 -7.31 15.24 46.94
N PHE A 34 -8.33 14.41 46.76
CA PHE A 34 -8.16 13.07 46.19
C PHE A 34 -7.57 13.10 44.77
N MET A 35 -8.00 14.05 43.94
CA MET A 35 -7.46 14.20 42.60
C MET A 35 -6.02 14.70 42.59
N ALA A 36 -5.66 15.62 43.50
CA ALA A 36 -4.29 16.09 43.63
C ALA A 36 -3.33 14.96 44.05
N THR A 37 -3.74 14.08 44.97
CA THR A 37 -2.89 12.96 45.43
C THR A 37 -2.68 11.90 44.36
N HIS A 38 -3.65 11.72 43.45
CA HIS A 38 -3.56 10.72 42.37
C HIS A 38 -3.13 11.31 41.03
N GLN A 39 -2.82 12.61 40.96
CA GLN A 39 -2.47 13.29 39.72
C GLN A 39 -1.17 12.72 39.12
N GLU A 40 -0.14 12.53 39.95
CA GLU A 40 1.15 11.99 39.51
C GLU A 40 1.02 10.56 38.96
N ALA A 41 0.34 9.68 39.70
CA ALA A 41 0.08 8.30 39.26
C ALA A 41 -0.72 8.26 37.94
N MET A 42 -1.71 9.16 37.76
CA MET A 42 -2.43 9.29 36.49
C MET A 42 -1.52 9.75 35.34
N THR A 43 -0.57 10.65 35.59
CA THR A 43 0.40 11.10 34.56
C THR A 43 1.40 10.03 34.18
N GLN A 44 1.77 9.14 35.11
CA GLN A 44 2.67 8.01 34.88
C GLN A 44 1.99 6.83 34.17
N GLY A 45 0.69 6.94 33.87
CA GLY A 45 -0.03 5.96 33.09
C GLY A 45 -0.67 4.83 33.89
N ASP A 46 -0.62 4.86 35.22
CA ASP A 46 -1.15 3.81 36.09
C ASP A 46 -2.65 3.57 35.85
N THR A 47 -2.96 2.36 35.41
CA THR A 47 -4.32 1.92 35.11
C THR A 47 -5.18 1.78 36.36
N GLU A 48 -4.59 1.42 37.50
CA GLU A 48 -5.31 1.24 38.76
C GLU A 48 -5.72 2.60 39.33
N ALA A 49 -4.79 3.56 39.38
CA ALA A 49 -5.08 4.94 39.77
C ALA A 49 -6.16 5.60 38.89
N LYS A 50 -6.12 5.41 37.56
CA LYS A 50 -7.14 5.94 36.64
C LYS A 50 -8.54 5.39 36.94
N ASN A 51 -8.64 4.07 37.14
CA ASN A 51 -9.92 3.43 37.49
C ASN A 51 -10.45 3.94 38.84
N LEU A 52 -9.57 4.07 39.83
CA LEU A 52 -9.94 4.57 41.15
C LEU A 52 -10.47 6.01 41.08
N VAL A 53 -9.83 6.88 40.30
CA VAL A 53 -10.30 8.25 40.04
C VAL A 53 -11.65 8.26 39.33
N GLU A 54 -11.87 7.41 38.32
CA GLU A 54 -13.17 7.33 37.63
C GLU A 54 -14.30 6.91 38.59
N VAL A 55 -14.07 5.90 39.43
CA VAL A 55 -15.02 5.47 40.45
C VAL A 55 -15.31 6.60 41.43
N LYS A 56 -14.27 7.31 41.90
CA LYS A 56 -14.42 8.42 42.86
C LYS A 56 -15.22 9.58 42.27
N VAL A 57 -14.92 10.01 41.04
CA VAL A 57 -15.66 11.06 40.34
C VAL A 57 -17.13 10.67 40.12
N THR A 58 -17.38 9.41 39.73
CA THR A 58 -18.75 8.90 39.54
C THR A 58 -19.55 8.92 40.83
N ASN A 59 -18.94 8.48 41.94
CA ASN A 59 -19.57 8.51 43.26
C ASN A 59 -19.87 9.94 43.72
N ALA A 60 -18.92 10.86 43.55
CA ALA A 60 -19.10 12.28 43.88
C ALA A 60 -20.25 12.91 43.08
N ILE A 61 -20.34 12.63 41.77
CA ILE A 61 -21.46 13.08 40.92
C ILE A 61 -22.80 12.54 41.41
N ASN A 62 -22.87 11.26 41.76
CA ASN A 62 -24.10 10.65 42.26
C ASN A 62 -24.53 11.26 43.61
N GLN A 63 -23.57 11.56 44.49
CA GLN A 63 -23.82 12.25 45.75
C GLN A 63 -24.32 13.68 45.52
N VAL A 64 -23.67 14.44 44.64
CA VAL A 64 -24.13 15.80 44.27
C VAL A 64 -25.56 15.78 43.72
N LYS A 65 -25.91 14.82 42.85
CA LYS A 65 -27.29 14.67 42.36
C LYS A 65 -28.30 14.46 43.49
N LYS A 66 -27.98 13.61 44.47
CA LYS A 66 -28.83 13.41 45.66
C LYS A 66 -28.97 14.68 46.50
N LEU A 67 -27.90 15.47 46.63
CA LEU A 67 -27.94 16.76 47.32
C LEU A 67 -28.78 17.79 46.54
N GLN A 68 -28.73 17.77 45.20
CA GLN A 68 -29.61 18.59 44.36
C GLN A 68 -31.09 18.20 44.51
N GLU A 69 -31.40 16.91 44.63
CA GLU A 69 -32.77 16.43 44.88
C GLU A 69 -33.32 16.87 46.24
N GLN A 70 -32.47 17.05 47.25
CA GLN A 70 -32.84 17.56 48.57
C GLN A 70 -33.11 19.07 48.59
N TRP A 71 -32.73 19.80 47.53
CA TRP A 71 -33.02 21.22 47.40
C TRP A 71 -34.48 21.45 47.02
N VAL A 72 -35.36 21.51 48.03
CA VAL A 72 -36.80 21.75 47.85
C VAL A 72 -37.17 23.14 48.35
N VAL A 73 -38.03 23.84 47.60
CA VAL A 73 -38.61 25.12 48.03
C VAL A 73 -40.00 24.85 48.59
N THR A 74 -40.12 24.76 49.92
CA THR A 74 -41.42 24.56 50.59
C THR A 74 -42.17 25.89 50.76
N ILE A 75 -41.46 26.96 51.14
CA ILE A 75 -42.02 28.31 51.31
C ILE A 75 -41.09 29.35 50.66
N PRO A 76 -41.61 30.24 49.79
CA PRO A 76 -40.83 31.32 49.20
C PRO A 76 -40.30 32.30 50.27
N GLY A 77 -38.99 32.50 50.26
CA GLY A 77 -38.28 33.50 51.05
C GLY A 77 -38.01 34.80 50.29
N ASN A 78 -37.02 35.57 50.74
CA ASN A 78 -36.55 36.74 50.01
C ASN A 78 -35.83 36.30 48.72
N ARG A 79 -36.37 36.68 47.56
CA ARG A 79 -35.87 36.30 46.23
C ARG A 79 -34.37 36.55 46.02
N ARG A 80 -33.81 37.63 46.58
CA ARG A 80 -32.37 37.94 46.45
C ARG A 80 -31.53 36.90 47.20
N ILE A 81 -31.88 36.65 48.46
CA ILE A 81 -31.18 35.70 49.33
C ILE A 81 -31.29 34.27 48.76
N GLU A 82 -32.47 33.89 48.26
CA GLU A 82 -32.66 32.57 47.63
C GLU A 82 -31.83 32.40 46.36
N ARG A 83 -31.70 33.46 45.56
CA ARG A 83 -30.83 33.45 44.38
C ARG A 83 -29.37 33.28 44.77
N GLU A 84 -28.89 34.00 45.79
CA GLU A 84 -27.52 33.89 46.29
C GLU A 84 -27.25 32.46 46.79
N PHE A 85 -28.14 31.90 47.62
CA PHE A 85 -28.06 30.51 48.08
C PHE A 85 -27.98 29.50 46.93
N TRP A 86 -28.87 29.63 45.95
CA TRP A 86 -28.90 28.74 44.79
C TRP A 86 -27.65 28.89 43.91
N GLN A 87 -27.18 30.12 43.68
CA GLN A 87 -25.99 30.38 42.87
C GLN A 87 -24.75 29.76 43.51
N THR A 88 -24.55 29.94 44.81
CA THR A 88 -23.42 29.34 45.53
C THR A 88 -23.50 27.81 45.49
N PHE A 89 -24.67 27.25 45.76
CA PHE A 89 -24.88 25.80 45.74
C PHE A 89 -24.63 25.21 44.35
N ARG A 90 -25.14 25.87 43.32
CA ARG A 90 -24.94 25.44 41.93
C ARG A 90 -23.48 25.53 41.52
N SER A 91 -22.79 26.60 41.90
CA SER A 91 -21.35 26.76 41.64
C SER A 91 -20.54 25.63 42.26
N ALA A 92 -20.80 25.28 43.52
CA ALA A 92 -20.11 24.18 44.20
C ALA A 92 -20.41 22.82 43.55
N CYS A 93 -21.66 22.59 43.11
CA CYS A 93 -22.01 21.41 42.32
C CYS A 93 -21.25 21.38 40.98
N ASP A 94 -21.13 22.52 40.29
CA ASP A 94 -20.47 22.63 39.01
C ASP A 94 -18.97 22.31 39.08
N GLU A 95 -18.30 22.58 40.21
CA GLU A 95 -16.91 22.13 40.44
C GLU A 95 -16.78 20.61 40.30
N VAL A 96 -17.70 19.84 40.88
CA VAL A 96 -17.70 18.37 40.81
C VAL A 96 -17.97 17.89 39.38
N PHE A 97 -18.94 18.49 38.69
CA PHE A 97 -19.26 18.14 37.30
C PHE A 97 -18.14 18.52 36.32
N ASN A 98 -17.39 19.59 36.60
CA ASN A 98 -16.28 20.05 35.77
C ASN A 98 -15.17 18.99 35.65
N TYR A 99 -14.93 18.18 36.68
CA TYR A 99 -13.95 17.10 36.59
C TYR A 99 -14.29 16.04 35.54
N ARG A 100 -15.57 15.63 35.44
CA ARG A 100 -16.00 14.70 34.38
C ARG A 100 -15.92 15.33 32.99
N LYS A 101 -16.24 16.63 32.89
CA LYS A 101 -16.09 17.39 31.63
C LYS A 101 -14.63 17.43 31.18
N GLN A 102 -13.71 17.75 32.08
CA GLN A 102 -12.27 17.77 31.81
C GLN A 102 -11.74 16.39 31.38
N GLN A 103 -12.16 15.31 32.04
CA GLN A 103 -11.81 13.94 31.62
C GLN A 103 -12.27 13.62 30.19
N GLN A 104 -13.50 14.00 29.84
CA GLN A 104 -14.03 13.78 28.48
C GLN A 104 -13.29 14.63 27.44
N GLU A 105 -12.93 15.88 27.76
CA GLU A 105 -12.15 16.74 26.88
C GLU A 105 -10.73 16.22 26.68
N ALA A 106 -10.06 15.78 27.75
CA ALA A 106 -8.74 15.15 27.67
C ALA A 106 -8.76 13.90 26.78
N LEU A 107 -9.75 13.01 26.96
CA LEU A 107 -9.92 11.83 26.13
C LEU A 107 -10.20 12.19 24.65
N LYS A 108 -11.00 13.24 24.41
CA LYS A 108 -11.24 13.73 23.04
C LYS A 108 -9.94 14.21 22.39
N LYS A 109 -9.12 14.99 23.10
CA LYS A 109 -7.83 15.48 22.61
C LYS A 109 -6.84 14.34 22.34
N GLU A 110 -6.76 13.36 23.23
CA GLU A 110 -5.89 12.19 23.05
C GLU A 110 -6.26 11.40 21.79
N ILE A 111 -7.55 11.12 21.57
CA ILE A 111 -8.00 10.42 20.37
C ILE A 111 -7.79 11.27 19.12
N GLN A 112 -8.01 12.59 19.21
CA GLN A 112 -7.80 13.49 18.09
C GLN A 112 -6.32 13.49 17.67
N SER A 113 -5.40 13.65 18.63
CA SER A 113 -3.95 13.60 18.37
C SER A 113 -3.52 12.24 17.81
N TYR A 114 -4.07 11.14 18.33
CA TYR A 114 -3.83 9.80 17.78
C TYR A 114 -4.26 9.69 16.32
N LEU A 115 -5.48 10.15 15.99
CA LEU A 115 -6.02 10.11 14.64
C LEU A 115 -5.23 11.02 13.69
N GLU A 116 -4.86 12.23 14.13
CA GLU A 116 -4.05 13.16 13.34
C GLU A 116 -2.70 12.55 12.98
N SER A 117 -1.97 11.98 13.95
CA SER A 117 -0.69 11.32 13.70
C SER A 117 -0.83 10.16 12.70
N LYS A 118 -1.91 9.37 12.78
CA LYS A 118 -2.18 8.28 11.82
C LYS A 118 -2.53 8.83 10.43
N ILE A 119 -3.37 9.86 10.35
CA ILE A 119 -3.76 10.50 9.10
C ILE A 119 -2.54 11.10 8.39
N ASP A 120 -1.60 11.69 9.12
CA ASP A 120 -0.39 12.25 8.55
C ASP A 120 0.53 11.17 7.98
N LEU A 121 0.62 9.99 8.61
CA LEU A 121 1.29 8.83 8.00
C LEU A 121 0.58 8.36 6.72
N CYS A 122 -0.75 8.36 6.68
CA CYS A 122 -1.48 8.04 5.44
C CYS A 122 -1.10 8.99 4.31
N LYS A 123 -1.08 10.31 4.57
CA LYS A 123 -0.69 11.31 3.57
C LYS A 123 0.74 11.06 3.07
N GLN A 124 1.68 10.75 3.96
CA GLN A 124 3.05 10.43 3.57
C GLN A 124 3.11 9.22 2.64
N VAL A 125 2.44 8.11 2.97
CA VAL A 125 2.40 6.93 2.08
C VAL A 125 1.73 7.26 0.74
N GLU A 126 0.66 8.07 0.74
CA GLU A 126 -0.03 8.50 -0.48
C GLU A 126 0.89 9.32 -1.40
N THR A 127 1.77 10.18 -0.85
CA THR A 127 2.74 10.91 -1.68
C THR A 127 3.75 9.99 -2.36
N LEU A 128 4.10 8.87 -1.71
CA LEU A 128 5.01 7.88 -2.30
C LEU A 128 4.37 7.15 -3.48
N ALA A 129 3.04 7.03 -3.51
CA ALA A 129 2.32 6.38 -4.60
C ALA A 129 2.31 7.22 -5.88
N ASN A 130 2.61 8.53 -5.78
CA ASN A 130 2.68 9.45 -6.91
C ASN A 130 4.11 9.65 -7.42
N LEU A 131 5.10 8.94 -6.88
CA LEU A 131 6.47 8.97 -7.41
C LEU A 131 6.50 8.23 -8.75
N GLU A 132 7.32 8.73 -9.68
CA GLU A 132 7.47 8.16 -11.02
C GLU A 132 8.95 7.88 -11.34
N GLY A 133 9.19 7.00 -12.31
CA GLY A 133 10.55 6.66 -12.76
C GLY A 133 11.42 6.10 -11.64
N ASP A 134 12.70 6.49 -11.62
CA ASP A 134 13.66 6.00 -10.61
C ASP A 134 13.30 6.39 -9.17
N ALA A 135 12.54 7.47 -8.95
CA ALA A 135 12.19 7.91 -7.61
C ALA A 135 11.35 6.87 -6.86
N ILE A 136 10.48 6.14 -7.57
CA ILE A 136 9.61 5.13 -6.97
C ILE A 136 10.38 3.92 -6.44
N LYS A 137 11.61 3.68 -6.91
CA LYS A 137 12.46 2.57 -6.43
C LYS A 137 12.81 2.70 -4.96
N THR A 138 12.80 3.93 -4.42
CA THR A 138 13.06 4.17 -2.99
C THR A 138 11.82 3.94 -2.11
N ALA A 139 10.61 3.96 -2.71
CA ALA A 139 9.34 3.94 -2.00
C ALA A 139 9.13 2.69 -1.12
N PRO A 140 9.48 1.44 -1.52
CA PRO A 140 9.30 0.27 -0.67
C PRO A 140 10.05 0.35 0.68
N SER A 141 11.26 0.93 0.67
CA SER A 141 12.04 1.11 1.89
C SER A 141 11.42 2.16 2.82
N GLN A 142 10.90 3.24 2.27
CA GLN A 142 10.21 4.29 3.01
C GLN A 142 8.88 3.79 3.58
N VAL A 143 8.08 3.03 2.81
CA VAL A 143 6.85 2.38 3.29
C VAL A 143 7.15 1.43 4.45
N LYS A 144 8.27 0.70 4.42
CA LYS A 144 8.68 -0.15 5.54
C LYS A 144 8.92 0.66 6.82
N THR A 145 9.57 1.81 6.72
CA THR A 145 9.78 2.74 7.85
C THR A 145 8.46 3.28 8.38
N LEU A 146 7.58 3.77 7.49
CA LEU A 146 6.25 4.29 7.86
C LEU A 146 5.36 3.22 8.50
N LYS A 147 5.44 1.96 8.05
CA LYS A 147 4.77 0.82 8.70
C LYS A 147 5.28 0.56 10.12
N GLN A 148 6.56 0.81 10.40
CA GLN A 148 7.11 0.70 11.76
C GLN A 148 6.62 1.84 12.65
N GLU A 149 6.62 3.07 12.14
CA GLU A 149 6.07 4.24 12.85
C GLU A 149 4.58 4.06 13.15
N TRP A 150 3.81 3.56 12.18
CA TRP A 150 2.42 3.20 12.35
C TRP A 150 2.20 2.26 13.54
N LYS A 151 3.03 1.23 13.69
CA LYS A 151 2.92 0.25 14.79
C LYS A 151 3.30 0.84 16.17
N LYS A 152 4.13 1.88 16.20
CA LYS A 152 4.50 2.59 17.44
C LYS A 152 3.35 3.45 17.95
N ILE A 153 2.52 4.01 17.07
CA ILE A 153 1.35 4.79 17.45
C ILE A 153 0.25 3.85 17.96
N ARG A 154 0.12 3.76 19.28
CA ARG A 154 -0.90 2.97 19.98
C ARG A 154 -1.86 3.88 20.74
N LEU A 155 -3.13 3.48 20.76
CA LEU A 155 -4.13 4.01 21.67
C LEU A 155 -4.31 2.99 22.80
N ASP A 156 -4.35 3.43 24.06
CA ASP A 156 -4.59 2.53 25.19
C ASP A 156 -5.94 1.83 25.02
N GLY A 157 -5.88 0.52 24.67
CA GLY A 157 -7.03 -0.28 24.22
C GLY A 157 -8.14 -0.47 25.26
N ASN A 158 -7.91 -0.13 26.53
CA ASN A 158 -8.92 -0.21 27.59
C ASN A 158 -9.97 0.91 27.49
N LYS A 159 -9.72 1.96 26.69
CA LYS A 159 -10.62 3.12 26.50
C LYS A 159 -11.64 2.94 25.36
N SER A 160 -11.52 1.89 24.54
CA SER A 160 -12.31 1.72 23.29
C SER A 160 -13.71 1.12 23.50
N LYS A 161 -14.00 0.52 24.66
CA LYS A 161 -15.23 -0.25 24.90
C LYS A 161 -16.40 0.52 25.54
N ALA A 162 -16.27 1.81 25.82
CA ALA A 162 -17.33 2.61 26.47
C ALA A 162 -18.18 3.44 25.47
N GLY A 163 -19.45 3.07 25.29
CA GLY A 163 -20.54 3.87 24.70
C GLY A 163 -20.18 4.83 23.54
N PRO A 164 -20.13 6.18 23.75
CA PRO A 164 -19.91 7.19 22.69
C PRO A 164 -18.66 7.00 21.82
N LEU A 165 -17.74 6.12 22.23
CA LEU A 165 -16.51 5.76 21.51
C LEU A 165 -16.73 4.77 20.34
N ARG A 166 -17.91 4.14 20.22
CA ARG A 166 -18.21 3.25 19.07
C ARG A 166 -18.21 3.96 17.71
N LYS A 167 -18.62 5.24 17.67
CA LYS A 167 -18.50 6.09 16.45
C LYS A 167 -17.03 6.40 16.13
N LYS A 168 -16.16 6.43 17.15
CA LYS A 168 -14.72 6.66 17.00
C LYS A 168 -13.96 5.40 16.56
N ALA A 169 -14.45 4.20 16.89
CA ALA A 169 -13.93 2.93 16.38
C ALA A 169 -14.07 2.80 14.84
N LYS A 170 -15.17 3.31 14.26
CA LYS A 170 -15.32 3.39 12.80
C LYS A 170 -14.33 4.35 12.15
N ALA A 171 -14.03 5.46 12.83
CA ALA A 171 -13.04 6.43 12.33
C ALA A 171 -11.62 5.84 12.37
N THR A 172 -11.28 5.06 13.39
CA THR A 172 -9.99 4.35 13.45
C THR A 172 -9.89 3.26 12.38
N GLU A 173 -10.95 2.48 12.18
CA GLU A 173 -11.02 1.46 11.11
C GLU A 173 -10.87 2.09 9.72
N ALA A 174 -11.56 3.20 9.44
CA ALA A 174 -11.42 3.91 8.16
C ALA A 174 -10.00 4.44 7.91
N VAL A 175 -9.28 4.84 8.96
CA VAL A 175 -7.88 5.29 8.86
C VAL A 175 -6.93 4.09 8.63
N GLU A 176 -7.19 2.94 9.25
CA GLU A 176 -6.48 1.68 8.97
C GLU A 176 -6.67 1.24 7.52
N ASP A 177 -7.91 1.19 7.04
CA ASP A 177 -8.24 0.86 5.65
C ASP A 177 -7.56 1.80 4.66
N ARG A 178 -7.52 3.10 4.97
CA ARG A 178 -6.86 4.11 4.14
C ARG A 178 -5.36 3.85 4.05
N PHE A 179 -4.70 3.56 5.18
CA PHE A 179 -3.28 3.26 5.21
C PHE A 179 -2.92 2.00 4.41
N ASP A 180 -3.71 0.94 4.57
CA ASP A 180 -3.53 -0.30 3.83
C ASP A 180 -3.72 -0.12 2.33
N LYS A 181 -4.74 0.66 1.93
CA LYS A 181 -4.96 1.01 0.52
C LYS A 181 -3.79 1.80 -0.05
N ALA A 182 -3.29 2.81 0.68
CA ALA A 182 -2.15 3.60 0.26
C ALA A 182 -0.89 2.73 0.09
N CYS A 183 -0.62 1.81 1.03
CA CYS A 183 0.50 0.86 0.90
C CYS A 183 0.36 -0.01 -0.35
N ARG A 184 -0.83 -0.55 -0.61
CA ARG A 184 -1.08 -1.37 -1.82
C ARG A 184 -0.92 -0.55 -3.11
N GLN A 185 -1.24 0.75 -3.09
CA GLN A 185 -1.05 1.62 -4.23
C GLN A 185 0.44 1.83 -4.53
N VAL A 186 1.26 2.09 -3.51
CA VAL A 186 2.73 2.18 -3.67
C VAL A 186 3.28 0.87 -4.22
N ASP A 187 2.89 -0.28 -3.65
CA ASP A 187 3.35 -1.58 -4.11
C ASP A 187 2.97 -1.80 -5.59
N ARG A 188 1.74 -1.47 -6.00
CA ARG A 188 1.30 -1.58 -7.39
C ARG A 188 2.08 -0.67 -8.32
N ALA A 189 2.28 0.59 -7.96
CA ALA A 189 3.01 1.55 -8.78
C ALA A 189 4.48 1.12 -8.93
N TYR A 190 5.12 0.65 -7.85
CA TYR A 190 6.47 0.09 -7.91
C TYR A 190 6.57 -1.14 -8.80
N GLN A 191 5.63 -2.09 -8.69
CA GLN A 191 5.61 -3.27 -9.56
C GLN A 191 5.37 -2.90 -11.03
N ALA A 192 4.49 -1.92 -11.29
CA ALA A 192 4.25 -1.41 -12.64
C ALA A 192 5.51 -0.80 -13.24
N GLN A 193 6.29 -0.04 -12.47
CA GLN A 193 7.58 0.50 -12.90
C GLN A 193 8.57 -0.62 -13.27
N LEU A 194 8.69 -1.67 -12.44
CA LEU A 194 9.57 -2.80 -12.74
C LEU A 194 9.14 -3.55 -14.01
N VAL A 195 7.84 -3.69 -14.25
CA VAL A 195 7.31 -4.30 -15.49
C VAL A 195 7.62 -3.40 -16.69
N ALA A 196 7.43 -2.09 -16.57
CA ALA A 196 7.73 -1.13 -17.64
C ALA A 196 9.22 -1.16 -18.02
N GLU A 197 10.12 -1.17 -17.03
CA GLU A 197 11.57 -1.26 -17.26
C GLU A 197 11.96 -2.58 -17.95
N ARG A 198 11.43 -3.72 -17.49
CA ARG A 198 11.66 -5.00 -18.18
C ARG A 198 11.16 -4.97 -19.62
N ARG A 199 10.00 -4.36 -19.85
CA ARG A 199 9.43 -4.24 -21.20
C ARG A 199 10.28 -3.36 -22.10
N GLU A 200 10.77 -2.24 -21.58
CA GLU A 200 11.68 -1.36 -22.32
C GLU A 200 12.96 -2.10 -22.73
N GLN A 201 13.56 -2.89 -21.82
CA GLN A 201 14.74 -3.70 -22.13
C GLN A 201 14.44 -4.75 -23.22
N LEU A 202 13.27 -5.39 -23.19
CA LEU A 202 12.84 -6.31 -24.24
C LEU A 202 12.63 -5.61 -25.58
N ASP A 203 12.05 -4.41 -25.59
CA ASP A 203 11.82 -3.65 -26.82
C ASP A 203 13.15 -3.19 -27.42
N ARG A 204 14.14 -2.80 -26.60
CA ARG A 204 15.52 -2.53 -27.07
C ARG A 204 16.17 -3.77 -27.67
N LEU A 205 16.06 -4.93 -27.01
CA LEU A 205 16.59 -6.20 -27.51
C LEU A 205 15.90 -6.60 -28.83
N LYS A 206 14.59 -6.39 -28.93
CA LYS A 206 13.82 -6.62 -30.15
C LYS A 206 14.32 -5.73 -31.29
N GLN A 207 14.51 -4.42 -31.08
CA GLN A 207 15.03 -3.51 -32.11
C GLN A 207 16.39 -3.99 -32.65
N LYS A 208 17.30 -4.39 -31.76
CA LYS A 208 18.59 -4.97 -32.15
C LYS A 208 18.43 -6.29 -32.92
N SER A 209 17.54 -7.18 -32.46
CA SER A 209 17.24 -8.42 -33.16
C SER A 209 16.64 -8.17 -34.55
N ASP A 210 15.72 -7.23 -34.69
CA ASP A 210 15.09 -6.88 -35.98
C ASP A 210 16.17 -6.36 -36.94
N PHE A 211 17.13 -5.56 -36.47
CA PHE A 211 18.30 -5.14 -37.26
C PHE A 211 19.16 -6.34 -37.71
N CYS A 212 19.44 -7.29 -36.82
CA CYS A 212 20.16 -8.52 -37.21
C CYS A 212 19.38 -9.34 -38.24
N VAL A 213 18.06 -9.44 -38.09
CA VAL A 213 17.18 -10.15 -39.05
C VAL A 213 17.23 -9.51 -40.43
N GLU A 214 17.20 -8.17 -40.52
CA GLU A 214 17.30 -7.46 -41.79
C GLU A 214 18.63 -7.76 -42.52
N LEU A 215 19.74 -7.82 -41.78
CA LEU A 215 21.05 -8.19 -42.35
C LEU A 215 21.10 -9.67 -42.76
N GLU A 216 20.56 -10.55 -41.92
CA GLU A 216 20.46 -11.99 -42.16
C GLU A 216 19.64 -12.32 -43.43
N GLN A 217 18.57 -11.55 -43.65
CA GLN A 217 17.63 -11.71 -44.77
C GLN A 217 17.95 -10.83 -45.98
N ALA A 218 19.05 -10.08 -45.97
CA ALA A 218 19.47 -9.25 -47.10
C ALA A 218 19.52 -10.08 -48.39
N ASP A 219 18.86 -9.58 -49.43
CA ASP A 219 18.76 -10.28 -50.71
C ASP A 219 20.12 -10.34 -51.44
N THR A 220 20.18 -11.08 -52.54
CA THR A 220 21.42 -11.27 -53.30
C THR A 220 22.00 -9.98 -53.87
N LEU A 221 21.16 -8.98 -54.20
CA LEU A 221 21.60 -7.71 -54.75
C LEU A 221 22.18 -6.84 -53.63
N ALA A 222 21.48 -6.74 -52.49
CA ALA A 222 21.97 -6.03 -51.30
C ALA A 222 23.31 -6.61 -50.79
N ARG A 223 23.49 -7.95 -50.86
CA ARG A 223 24.76 -8.61 -50.53
C ARG A 223 25.87 -8.24 -51.52
N GLN A 224 25.57 -8.15 -52.82
CA GLN A 224 26.55 -7.77 -53.84
C GLN A 224 26.98 -6.31 -53.66
N GLU A 225 26.02 -5.38 -53.49
CA GLU A 225 26.30 -3.97 -53.24
C GLU A 225 27.16 -3.76 -51.99
N ALA A 226 26.89 -4.51 -50.92
CA ALA A 226 27.69 -4.45 -49.70
C ALA A 226 29.10 -5.03 -49.82
N GLN A 227 29.32 -5.98 -50.75
CA GLN A 227 30.65 -6.52 -51.03
C GLN A 227 31.49 -5.57 -51.90
N ASP A 228 30.82 -4.82 -52.78
CA ASP A 228 31.46 -3.90 -53.71
C ASP A 228 31.79 -2.54 -53.08
N ASP A 229 31.10 -2.13 -52.00
CA ASP A 229 31.29 -0.84 -51.32
C ASP A 229 31.66 -0.97 -49.81
N PRO A 230 32.95 -0.75 -49.44
CA PRO A 230 33.38 -0.73 -48.04
C PRO A 230 32.74 0.38 -47.18
N GLU A 231 32.23 1.45 -47.79
CA GLU A 231 31.59 2.56 -47.08
C GLU A 231 30.21 2.14 -46.55
N TRP A 232 29.50 1.26 -47.25
CA TRP A 232 28.22 0.70 -46.83
C TRP A 232 28.33 -0.11 -45.53
N LEU A 233 29.37 -0.93 -45.39
CA LEU A 233 29.63 -1.71 -44.17
C LEU A 233 29.86 -0.79 -42.95
N ASN A 234 30.57 0.33 -43.14
CA ASN A 234 30.73 1.33 -42.08
C ASN A 234 29.41 2.00 -41.69
N VAL A 235 28.50 2.22 -42.64
CA VAL A 235 27.16 2.76 -42.37
C VAL A 235 26.34 1.78 -41.52
N VAL A 236 26.39 0.48 -41.80
CA VAL A 236 25.71 -0.55 -41.00
C VAL A 236 26.26 -0.60 -39.57
N GLN A 237 27.58 -0.59 -39.40
CA GLN A 237 28.19 -0.55 -38.06
C GLN A 237 27.79 0.73 -37.31
N ALA A 238 27.83 1.89 -37.97
CA ALA A 238 27.42 3.16 -37.36
C ALA A 238 25.93 3.18 -36.98
N ALA A 239 25.06 2.56 -37.77
CA ALA A 239 23.64 2.41 -37.44
C ALA A 239 23.41 1.50 -36.23
N TRP A 240 24.15 0.39 -36.15
CA TRP A 240 24.15 -0.50 -34.98
C TRP A 240 24.60 0.21 -33.70
N ASP A 241 25.70 0.97 -33.77
CA ASP A 241 26.27 1.69 -32.63
C ASP A 241 25.33 2.79 -32.08
N GLN A 242 24.37 3.26 -32.89
CA GLN A 242 23.33 4.22 -32.49
C GLN A 242 22.16 3.59 -31.73
N LEU A 243 22.02 2.26 -31.77
CA LEU A 243 20.92 1.59 -31.07
C LEU A 243 21.09 1.67 -29.55
N PRO A 244 20.01 1.88 -28.77
CA PRO A 244 20.09 1.92 -27.32
C PRO A 244 20.69 0.65 -26.74
N LYS A 245 21.62 0.80 -25.79
CA LYS A 245 22.24 -0.34 -25.10
C LYS A 245 21.28 -0.97 -24.09
N LEU A 246 21.44 -2.28 -23.91
CA LEU A 246 20.79 -3.02 -22.84
C LEU A 246 21.51 -2.79 -21.52
N ASP A 247 20.76 -2.84 -20.42
CA ASP A 247 21.32 -2.73 -19.08
C ASP A 247 22.00 -4.06 -18.65
N ASP A 248 21.53 -5.18 -19.20
CA ASP A 248 22.09 -6.52 -18.97
C ASP A 248 23.27 -6.77 -19.93
N VAL A 249 24.46 -6.88 -19.35
CA VAL A 249 25.72 -7.04 -20.08
C VAL A 249 25.80 -8.37 -20.83
N ASP A 250 25.22 -9.43 -20.29
CA ASP A 250 25.26 -10.75 -20.92
C ASP A 250 24.36 -10.77 -22.16
N LEU A 251 23.16 -10.18 -22.06
CA LEU A 251 22.26 -10.02 -23.20
C LEU A 251 22.85 -9.12 -24.28
N GLU A 252 23.47 -8.00 -23.89
CA GLU A 252 24.16 -7.08 -24.80
C GLU A 252 25.30 -7.79 -25.55
N THR A 253 26.10 -8.58 -24.84
CA THR A 253 27.21 -9.32 -25.43
C THR A 253 26.71 -10.40 -26.41
N ALA A 254 25.63 -11.11 -26.05
CA ALA A 254 25.07 -12.15 -26.90
C ALA A 254 24.45 -11.58 -28.19
N ILE A 255 23.72 -10.46 -28.12
CA ILE A 255 23.14 -9.85 -29.32
C ILE A 255 24.22 -9.19 -30.21
N GLU A 256 25.28 -8.65 -29.60
CA GLU A 256 26.47 -8.18 -30.33
C GLU A 256 27.14 -9.32 -31.11
N GLN A 257 27.32 -10.48 -30.48
CA GLN A 257 27.89 -11.65 -31.16
C GLN A 257 27.05 -12.05 -32.38
N ARG A 258 25.72 -12.08 -32.24
CA ARG A 258 24.80 -12.34 -33.35
C ARG A 258 24.95 -11.31 -34.47
N PHE A 259 25.01 -10.02 -34.12
CA PHE A 259 25.22 -8.95 -35.09
C PHE A 259 26.55 -9.12 -35.85
N GLN A 260 27.64 -9.39 -35.13
CA GLN A 260 28.96 -9.58 -35.73
C GLN A 260 29.01 -10.80 -36.67
N GLU A 261 28.26 -11.87 -36.36
CA GLU A 261 28.11 -13.01 -37.27
C GLU A 261 27.35 -12.65 -38.54
N ALA A 262 26.22 -11.94 -38.43
CA ALA A 262 25.45 -11.46 -39.57
C ALA A 262 26.24 -10.46 -40.43
N TYR A 263 26.96 -9.54 -39.80
CA TYR A 263 27.83 -8.56 -40.44
C TYR A 263 28.95 -9.23 -41.25
N ARG A 264 29.61 -10.25 -40.67
CA ARG A 264 30.62 -11.04 -41.38
C ARG A 264 30.03 -11.83 -42.55
N ALA A 265 28.88 -12.48 -42.34
CA ALA A 265 28.20 -13.25 -43.37
C ALA A 265 27.82 -12.40 -44.58
N LEU A 266 27.49 -11.13 -44.35
CA LEU A 266 27.18 -10.18 -45.40
C LEU A 266 28.43 -9.74 -46.16
N ALA A 267 29.55 -9.51 -45.47
CA ALA A 267 30.85 -9.21 -46.10
C ALA A 267 31.45 -10.39 -46.89
N THR A 268 31.30 -11.63 -46.43
CA THR A 268 31.90 -12.82 -47.07
C THR A 268 30.94 -13.60 -47.96
N GLY A 269 29.64 -13.40 -47.82
CA GLY A 269 28.60 -14.20 -48.47
C GLY A 269 28.36 -15.57 -47.83
N GLU A 270 29.15 -15.95 -46.81
CA GLU A 270 29.03 -17.25 -46.13
C GLU A 270 28.06 -17.16 -44.96
N SER A 271 26.89 -17.82 -45.07
CA SER A 271 25.93 -17.93 -43.97
C SER A 271 26.01 -19.30 -43.32
N ASN A 272 26.29 -19.36 -42.02
CA ASN A 272 26.25 -20.60 -41.27
C ASN A 272 24.84 -20.85 -40.73
N ILE A 273 24.13 -21.82 -41.30
CA ILE A 273 22.77 -22.18 -40.87
C ILE A 273 22.85 -23.32 -39.86
N SER A 274 22.67 -23.00 -38.58
CA SER A 274 22.52 -24.02 -37.55
C SER A 274 21.13 -24.65 -37.60
N LYS A 275 21.05 -25.94 -37.92
CA LYS A 275 19.80 -26.72 -37.84
C LYS A 275 19.24 -26.74 -36.42
N GLU A 276 20.12 -26.77 -35.41
CA GLU A 276 19.71 -26.74 -34.00
C GLU A 276 19.03 -25.41 -33.66
N ALA A 277 19.55 -24.28 -34.14
CA ALA A 277 18.93 -22.98 -33.93
C ALA A 277 17.54 -22.87 -34.57
N LEU A 278 17.35 -23.44 -35.77
CA LEU A 278 16.04 -23.52 -36.41
C LEU A 278 15.05 -24.36 -35.58
N THR A 279 15.44 -25.55 -35.13
CA THR A 279 14.60 -26.39 -34.27
C THR A 279 14.27 -25.73 -32.92
N ASN A 280 15.21 -24.94 -32.37
CA ASN A 280 14.97 -24.17 -31.18
C ASN A 280 13.90 -23.09 -31.43
N LYS A 281 13.97 -22.33 -32.53
CA LYS A 281 12.93 -21.36 -32.91
C LYS A 281 11.56 -22.01 -33.07
N GLU A 282 11.48 -23.17 -33.72
CA GLU A 282 10.21 -23.92 -33.83
C GLU A 282 9.66 -24.30 -32.45
N THR A 283 10.54 -24.75 -31.55
CA THR A 283 10.17 -25.11 -30.18
C THR A 283 9.69 -23.89 -29.38
N LEU A 284 10.31 -22.71 -29.55
CA LEU A 284 9.88 -21.47 -28.91
C LEU A 284 8.48 -21.04 -29.38
N CYS A 285 8.18 -21.14 -30.67
CA CYS A 285 6.82 -20.90 -31.20
C CYS A 285 5.79 -21.84 -30.55
N ILE A 286 6.11 -23.13 -30.47
CA ILE A 286 5.25 -24.13 -29.85
C ILE A 286 5.05 -23.83 -28.35
N ARG A 287 6.12 -23.44 -27.65
CA ARG A 287 6.06 -23.13 -26.21
C ARG A 287 5.09 -21.98 -25.95
N ILE A 288 5.18 -20.88 -26.70
CA ILE A 288 4.28 -19.74 -26.52
C ILE A 288 2.83 -20.08 -26.92
N GLU A 289 2.60 -20.86 -27.98
CA GLU A 289 1.26 -21.31 -28.35
C GLU A 289 0.59 -22.16 -27.28
N ILE A 290 1.34 -23.07 -26.66
CA ILE A 290 0.84 -23.88 -25.54
C ILE A 290 0.50 -22.98 -24.35
N LEU A 291 1.32 -21.97 -24.03
CA LEU A 291 1.06 -21.02 -22.95
C LEU A 291 -0.21 -20.18 -23.20
N LEU A 292 -0.48 -19.87 -24.47
CA LEU A 292 -1.66 -19.09 -24.87
C LEU A 292 -2.89 -19.96 -25.15
N GLY A 293 -2.76 -21.29 -25.17
CA GLY A 293 -3.84 -22.20 -25.56
C GLY A 293 -4.22 -22.10 -27.04
N ILE A 294 -3.29 -21.63 -27.89
CA ILE A 294 -3.47 -21.53 -29.34
C ILE A 294 -3.05 -22.85 -29.98
N ASP A 295 -3.78 -23.30 -30.99
CA ASP A 295 -3.43 -24.48 -31.77
C ASP A 295 -2.23 -24.20 -32.68
N SER A 296 -1.27 -25.12 -32.69
CA SER A 296 -0.16 -25.07 -33.63
C SER A 296 -0.66 -25.38 -35.04
N PRO A 297 -0.06 -24.80 -36.09
CA PRO A 297 -0.38 -25.13 -37.47
C PRO A 297 -0.10 -26.63 -37.76
N PRO A 298 -0.73 -27.21 -38.81
CA PRO A 298 -0.68 -28.65 -39.08
C PRO A 298 0.75 -29.19 -39.20
N GLU A 299 1.65 -28.40 -39.80
CA GLU A 299 3.06 -28.78 -39.99
C GLU A 299 3.81 -28.92 -38.66
N ALA A 300 3.38 -28.23 -37.61
CA ALA A 300 4.00 -28.24 -36.28
C ALA A 300 3.31 -29.19 -35.28
N ALA A 301 2.24 -29.90 -35.67
CA ALA A 301 1.45 -30.74 -34.77
C ALA A 301 2.27 -31.87 -34.12
N GLN A 302 3.13 -32.54 -34.89
CA GLN A 302 3.98 -33.62 -34.39
C GLN A 302 5.04 -33.09 -33.41
N ALA A 303 5.67 -31.95 -33.73
CA ALA A 303 6.64 -31.29 -32.85
C ALA A 303 6.00 -30.82 -31.54
N ARG A 304 4.75 -30.31 -31.60
CA ARG A 304 3.97 -29.94 -30.40
C ARG A 304 3.73 -31.13 -29.48
N LEU A 305 3.29 -32.25 -30.03
CA LEU A 305 3.08 -33.50 -29.26
C LEU A 305 4.39 -33.96 -28.61
N ALA A 306 5.50 -33.99 -29.36
CA ALA A 306 6.80 -34.37 -28.83
C ALA A 306 7.24 -33.48 -27.66
N TYR A 307 7.08 -32.16 -27.79
CA TYR A 307 7.39 -31.20 -26.73
C TYR A 307 6.53 -31.42 -25.48
N GLN A 308 5.22 -31.64 -25.65
CA GLN A 308 4.31 -31.91 -24.52
C GLN A 308 4.67 -33.20 -23.77
N VAL A 309 5.03 -34.27 -24.49
CA VAL A 309 5.47 -35.54 -23.90
C VAL A 309 6.78 -35.36 -23.13
N SER A 310 7.76 -34.66 -23.71
CA SER A 310 9.03 -34.34 -23.06
C SER A 310 8.81 -33.59 -21.74
N ARG A 311 7.95 -32.57 -21.75
CA ARG A 311 7.62 -31.77 -20.56
C ARG A 311 6.87 -32.56 -19.48
N LEU A 312 6.02 -33.52 -19.87
CA LEU A 312 5.36 -34.43 -18.92
C LEU A 312 6.37 -35.39 -18.30
N SER A 313 7.28 -35.96 -19.10
CA SER A 313 8.34 -36.82 -18.61
C SER A 313 9.26 -36.11 -17.62
N ALA A 314 9.65 -34.87 -17.91
CA ALA A 314 10.47 -34.05 -17.01
C ALA A 314 9.77 -33.78 -15.66
N ALA A 315 8.47 -33.45 -15.72
CA ALA A 315 7.67 -33.25 -14.50
C ALA A 315 7.50 -34.53 -13.67
N MET A 316 7.43 -35.70 -14.30
CA MET A 316 7.39 -37.00 -13.60
C MET A 316 8.76 -37.41 -13.04
N GLY A 317 9.85 -36.86 -13.57
CA GLY A 317 11.23 -37.07 -13.13
C GLY A 317 11.64 -36.33 -11.85
N GLY A 318 10.70 -35.60 -11.21
CA GLY A 318 10.94 -34.92 -9.93
C GLY A 318 11.48 -33.49 -10.06
N GLU A 319 11.47 -32.90 -11.26
CA GLU A 319 11.71 -31.45 -11.39
C GLU A 319 10.54 -30.68 -10.78
N GLU A 320 10.81 -29.99 -9.66
CA GLU A 320 9.87 -29.08 -9.03
C GLU A 320 9.47 -27.98 -10.03
N ARG A 321 8.20 -27.97 -10.44
CA ARG A 321 7.67 -26.88 -11.28
C ARG A 321 7.67 -25.59 -10.48
N LYS A 322 8.59 -24.68 -10.81
CA LYS A 322 8.47 -23.28 -10.39
C LYS A 322 7.19 -22.72 -11.01
N ILE A 323 6.27 -22.27 -10.16
CA ILE A 323 5.10 -21.51 -10.60
C ILE A 323 5.61 -20.13 -11.00
N VAL A 324 5.81 -19.93 -12.29
CA VAL A 324 6.19 -18.65 -12.88
C VAL A 324 4.94 -18.03 -13.47
N ASP A 325 4.79 -16.72 -13.31
CA ASP A 325 3.70 -15.99 -13.95
C ASP A 325 3.84 -16.07 -15.49
N LYS A 326 2.69 -16.14 -16.17
CA LYS A 326 2.61 -16.31 -17.62
C LYS A 326 3.35 -15.21 -18.38
N GLN A 327 3.33 -13.97 -17.91
CA GLN A 327 4.06 -12.87 -18.54
C GLN A 327 5.57 -13.08 -18.46
N THR A 328 6.07 -13.51 -17.30
CA THR A 328 7.50 -13.77 -17.11
C THR A 328 8.00 -14.90 -18.02
N GLU A 329 7.19 -15.95 -18.22
CA GLU A 329 7.53 -17.02 -19.17
C GLU A 329 7.56 -16.53 -20.63
N VAL A 330 6.61 -15.68 -21.03
CA VAL A 330 6.61 -15.09 -22.39
C VAL A 330 7.84 -14.20 -22.60
N GLU A 331 8.17 -13.34 -21.62
CA GLU A 331 9.36 -12.48 -21.66
C GLU A 331 10.67 -13.29 -21.75
N GLU A 332 10.72 -14.48 -21.14
CA GLU A 332 11.85 -15.42 -21.31
C GLU A 332 11.92 -16.00 -22.73
N ILE A 333 10.78 -16.42 -23.28
CA ILE A 333 10.69 -16.95 -24.65
C ILE A 333 11.11 -15.87 -25.66
N GLU A 334 10.65 -14.64 -25.50
CA GLU A 334 11.04 -13.50 -26.33
C GLU A 334 12.55 -13.26 -26.29
N ARG A 335 13.18 -13.23 -25.11
CA ARG A 335 14.65 -13.08 -25.01
C ARG A 335 15.38 -14.17 -25.77
N ASN A 336 15.01 -15.43 -25.55
CA ASN A 336 15.63 -16.56 -26.24
C ASN A 336 15.39 -16.51 -27.75
N TRP A 337 14.23 -16.01 -28.19
CA TRP A 337 13.91 -15.82 -29.59
C TRP A 337 14.80 -14.76 -30.25
N TYR A 338 14.94 -13.59 -29.62
CA TYR A 338 15.72 -12.46 -30.12
C TYR A 338 17.23 -12.73 -30.13
N LEU A 339 17.73 -13.61 -29.28
CA LEU A 339 19.15 -14.00 -29.27
C LEU A 339 19.50 -15.12 -30.28
N SER A 340 18.52 -15.83 -30.81
CA SER A 340 18.76 -16.94 -31.74
C SER A 340 18.81 -16.46 -33.20
N ALA A 341 19.91 -16.76 -33.89
CA ALA A 341 20.05 -16.60 -35.35
C ALA A 341 19.75 -17.92 -36.07
N ALA A 342 18.97 -17.85 -37.16
CA ALA A 342 18.76 -18.99 -38.05
C ALA A 342 18.40 -18.49 -39.46
N PRO A 343 19.29 -17.83 -40.21
CA PRO A 343 18.94 -17.23 -41.51
C PRO A 343 18.46 -18.30 -42.51
N SER A 344 17.15 -18.34 -42.77
CA SER A 344 16.53 -19.26 -43.75
C SER A 344 15.12 -18.79 -44.14
N ASP A 345 14.62 -19.22 -45.31
CA ASP A 345 13.23 -18.94 -45.74
C ASP A 345 12.19 -19.47 -44.74
N GLN A 346 12.51 -20.57 -44.05
CA GLN A 346 11.67 -21.14 -43.00
C GLN A 346 11.60 -20.21 -41.79
N THR A 347 12.68 -19.52 -41.48
CA THR A 347 12.77 -18.58 -40.37
C THR A 347 11.91 -17.35 -40.61
N ALA A 348 11.85 -16.81 -41.82
CA ALA A 348 10.94 -15.70 -42.15
C ALA A 348 9.46 -16.05 -41.86
N ARG A 349 9.05 -17.31 -42.12
CA ARG A 349 7.71 -17.79 -41.78
C ARG A 349 7.52 -17.91 -40.27
N LEU A 350 8.51 -18.44 -39.55
CA LEU A 350 8.47 -18.56 -38.09
C LEU A 350 8.48 -17.18 -37.41
N GLU A 351 9.20 -16.19 -37.93
CA GLU A 351 9.20 -14.81 -37.44
C GLU A 351 7.83 -14.15 -37.56
N LYS A 352 7.19 -14.30 -38.72
CA LYS A 352 5.82 -13.80 -38.91
C LYS A 352 4.86 -14.44 -37.91
N ARG A 353 4.95 -15.76 -37.73
CA ARG A 353 4.14 -16.52 -36.76
C ARG A 353 4.42 -16.06 -35.33
N PHE A 354 5.68 -15.96 -34.93
CA PHE A 354 6.08 -15.54 -33.59
C PHE A 354 5.58 -14.12 -33.27
N ARG A 355 5.75 -13.18 -34.21
CA ARG A 355 5.27 -11.80 -34.08
C ARG A 355 3.76 -11.73 -33.88
N GLN A 356 2.98 -12.46 -34.68
CA GLN A 356 1.52 -12.53 -34.52
C GLN A 356 1.10 -13.08 -33.15
N ILE A 357 1.79 -14.11 -32.66
CA ILE A 357 1.48 -14.71 -31.37
C ILE A 357 1.78 -13.73 -30.22
N CYS A 358 2.92 -13.03 -30.27
CA CYS A 358 3.27 -11.99 -29.29
C CYS A 358 2.25 -10.83 -29.30
N GLU A 359 1.85 -10.35 -30.49
CA GLU A 359 0.82 -9.31 -30.63
C GLU A 359 -0.51 -9.74 -29.99
N MET A 360 -0.94 -10.99 -30.21
CA MET A 360 -2.12 -11.55 -29.57
C MET A 360 -2.00 -11.56 -28.05
N PHE A 361 -0.85 -12.00 -27.50
CA PHE A 361 -0.63 -12.02 -26.05
C PHE A 361 -0.74 -10.62 -25.43
N TYR A 362 -0.06 -9.63 -26.01
CA TYR A 362 -0.06 -8.27 -25.46
C TYR A 362 -1.39 -7.54 -25.65
N SER A 363 -2.14 -7.84 -26.73
CA SER A 363 -3.51 -7.32 -26.91
C SER A 363 -4.49 -7.90 -25.88
N GLN A 364 -4.35 -9.18 -25.52
CA GLN A 364 -5.18 -9.83 -24.49
C GLN A 364 -4.85 -9.33 -23.09
N ALA A 365 -3.59 -8.94 -22.82
CA ALA A 365 -3.17 -8.43 -21.51
C ALA A 365 -3.65 -6.99 -21.22
N GLN A 366 -4.08 -6.24 -22.24
CA GLN A 366 -4.63 -4.88 -22.10
C GLN A 366 -6.13 -4.86 -21.79
N HIS A 367 -6.82 -6.00 -21.88
CA HIS A 367 -8.25 -6.18 -21.60
C HIS A 367 -8.46 -7.02 -20.34
#